data_AF-A0A915JG90-F1
#
_entry.id   AF-A0A915JG90-F1
#
_cell.length_a   1.000
_cell.length_b   1.000
_cell.length_c   1.000
_cell.angle_alpha   90.00
_cell.angle_beta   90.00
_cell.angle_gamma   90.00
#
_symmetry.space_group_name_H-M   'P 1'
#
loop_
_entity.id
_entity.type
_entity.pdbx_description
1 polymer ?
#
loop_
_entity_poly.entity_id
_entity_poly.type
_entity_poly.pdbx_seq_one_letter_code
_entity_poly.pdbx_strand_id
1 'polypeptide(L)'
;MRAQTSFKRVRDDGIGNAGLTQENKSTYVGETVWDNHFGSFEGLRQKGWTLITIAVLLYVELERGISGIVTGQGDNQIIIAYFPIPDHYQTIDEYLENEPETIKTSVENYIDFIPQAFREIGLELKAEETYASLEIFAYGKDIISQGAFMPTTYIN
;
A
#
# COMPACT_ATOMS: atom_id res chain seq x y z
N MET A 1 28.34 -21.96 -0.18
CA MET A 1 27.59 -23.20 -0.49
C MET A 1 26.19 -22.79 -0.91
N ARG A 2 25.84 -22.87 -2.20
CA ARG A 2 24.54 -22.44 -2.74
C ARG A 2 23.46 -23.43 -2.28
N ALA A 3 22.47 -22.97 -1.52
CA ALA A 3 21.25 -23.71 -1.32
C ALA A 3 20.35 -23.49 -2.54
N GLN A 4 20.20 -24.52 -3.36
CA GLN A 4 19.21 -24.58 -4.43
C GLN A 4 17.83 -24.70 -3.79
N THR A 5 17.00 -23.66 -3.94
CA THR A 5 15.58 -23.76 -3.60
C THR A 5 14.89 -24.53 -4.73
N SER A 6 14.65 -25.82 -4.52
CA SER A 6 13.88 -26.65 -5.43
C SER A 6 12.42 -26.17 -5.44
N PHE A 7 11.96 -25.63 -6.57
CA PHE A 7 10.54 -25.49 -6.85
C PHE A 7 9.92 -26.89 -6.92
N LYS A 8 9.20 -27.31 -5.87
CA LYS A 8 8.34 -28.50 -5.95
C LYS A 8 7.14 -28.14 -6.82
N ARG A 9 7.17 -28.61 -8.07
CA ARG A 9 6.03 -28.64 -9.00
C ARG A 9 4.86 -29.31 -8.26
N VAL A 10 3.73 -28.62 -8.12
CA VAL A 10 2.49 -29.22 -7.60
C VAL A 10 2.00 -30.20 -8.67
N ARG A 11 2.35 -31.47 -8.46
CA ARG A 11 1.58 -32.68 -8.76
C ARG A 11 0.66 -32.59 -10.00
N ASP A 12 1.16 -33.13 -11.13
CA ASP A 12 0.43 -33.47 -12.36
C ASP A 12 -0.69 -34.53 -12.16
N ASP A 13 -0.95 -34.92 -10.91
CA ASP A 13 -1.80 -36.06 -10.54
C ASP A 13 -3.29 -35.86 -10.88
N GLY A 14 -3.72 -34.61 -11.10
CA GLY A 14 -5.11 -34.26 -11.38
C GLY A 14 -5.41 -33.97 -12.84
N ILE A 15 -4.54 -33.27 -13.56
CA ILE A 15 -4.79 -32.82 -14.93
C ILE A 15 -4.06 -33.79 -15.86
N GLY A 16 -4.78 -34.80 -16.35
CA GLY A 16 -4.21 -35.76 -17.31
C GLY A 16 -3.68 -35.07 -18.58
N ASN A 17 -2.96 -35.83 -19.43
CA ASN A 17 -2.32 -35.36 -20.67
C ASN A 17 -3.23 -34.59 -21.67
N ALA A 18 -4.55 -34.60 -21.46
CA ALA A 18 -5.51 -33.81 -22.24
C ALA A 18 -5.48 -32.31 -21.92
N GLY A 19 -4.89 -31.89 -20.79
CA GLY A 19 -4.83 -30.49 -20.37
C GLY A 19 -6.18 -29.93 -19.89
N LEU A 20 -6.14 -28.68 -19.41
CA LEU A 20 -7.33 -27.91 -19.00
C LEU A 20 -7.98 -27.24 -20.23
N THR A 21 -9.26 -27.48 -20.43
CA THR A 21 -10.11 -26.85 -21.45
C THR A 21 -11.37 -26.28 -20.81
N GLN A 22 -12.12 -25.43 -21.51
CA GLN A 22 -13.40 -24.91 -21.00
C GLN A 22 -14.42 -26.01 -20.75
N GLU A 23 -14.34 -27.13 -21.48
CA GLU A 23 -15.29 -28.24 -21.40
C GLU A 23 -15.01 -29.18 -20.23
N ASN A 24 -13.75 -29.32 -19.81
CA ASN A 24 -13.36 -30.25 -18.74
C ASN A 24 -12.94 -29.57 -17.42
N LYS A 25 -12.87 -28.23 -17.37
CA LYS A 25 -12.41 -27.49 -16.17
C LYS A 25 -13.21 -27.81 -14.90
N SER A 26 -14.50 -28.07 -15.02
CA SER A 26 -15.39 -28.36 -13.90
C SER A 26 -15.06 -29.70 -13.22
N THR A 27 -14.47 -30.64 -13.97
CA THR A 27 -14.02 -31.94 -13.46
C THR A 27 -12.81 -31.84 -12.54
N TYR A 28 -12.07 -30.73 -12.61
CA TYR A 28 -10.87 -30.49 -11.83
C TYR A 28 -11.07 -29.51 -10.67
N VAL A 29 -12.27 -28.92 -10.52
CA VAL A 29 -12.56 -28.04 -9.39
C VAL A 29 -12.55 -28.85 -8.09
N GLY A 30 -11.81 -28.36 -7.11
CA GLY A 30 -11.61 -29.00 -5.82
C GLY A 30 -10.91 -28.07 -4.84
N GLU A 31 -10.28 -28.62 -3.81
CA GLU A 31 -9.63 -27.84 -2.74
C GLU A 31 -8.53 -26.90 -3.26
N THR A 32 -7.81 -27.30 -4.30
CA THR A 32 -6.63 -26.57 -4.82
C THR A 32 -6.86 -25.92 -6.19
N VAL A 33 -8.02 -26.12 -6.81
CA VAL A 33 -8.36 -25.63 -8.14
C VAL A 33 -9.80 -25.12 -8.14
N TRP A 34 -10.00 -23.89 -8.58
CA TRP A 34 -11.33 -23.29 -8.70
C TRP A 34 -11.46 -22.57 -10.05
N ASP A 35 -12.69 -22.35 -10.49
CA ASP A 35 -12.98 -21.57 -11.69
C ASP A 35 -13.60 -20.21 -11.34
N ASN A 36 -13.67 -19.32 -12.33
CA ASN A 36 -14.27 -17.98 -12.22
C ASN A 36 -13.72 -17.13 -11.07
N HIS A 37 -12.39 -17.12 -10.89
CA HIS A 37 -11.75 -16.20 -9.96
C HIS A 37 -12.00 -14.75 -10.40
N PHE A 38 -12.70 -13.98 -9.57
CA PHE A 38 -13.01 -12.57 -9.82
C PHE A 38 -11.86 -11.61 -9.45
N GLY A 39 -10.87 -12.09 -8.69
CA GLY A 39 -9.71 -11.31 -8.28
C GLY A 39 -8.60 -11.26 -9.34
N SER A 40 -7.56 -10.48 -9.03
CA SER A 40 -6.33 -10.43 -9.83
C SER A 40 -5.27 -11.36 -9.23
N PHE A 41 -4.29 -11.74 -10.05
CA PHE A 41 -3.08 -12.43 -9.61
C PHE A 41 -1.92 -11.46 -9.46
N GLU A 42 -0.98 -11.79 -8.57
CA GLU A 42 0.25 -11.02 -8.37
C GLU A 42 1.00 -10.82 -9.70
N GLY A 43 1.50 -9.61 -9.92
CA GLY A 43 2.21 -9.22 -11.14
C GLY A 43 1.32 -8.91 -12.36
N LEU A 44 0.03 -9.25 -12.35
CA LEU A 44 -0.89 -8.86 -13.42
C LEU A 44 -1.38 -7.43 -13.22
N ARG A 45 -1.32 -6.62 -14.29
CA ARG A 45 -1.82 -5.21 -14.31
C ARG A 45 -1.28 -4.34 -13.17
N GLN A 46 -0.11 -4.66 -12.62
CA GLN A 46 0.46 -3.97 -11.45
C GLN A 46 0.49 -2.44 -11.62
N LYS A 47 0.92 -1.95 -12.80
CA LYS A 47 0.92 -0.50 -13.11
C LYS A 47 -0.49 0.10 -13.11
N GLY A 48 -1.48 -0.62 -13.60
CA GLY A 48 -2.87 -0.16 -13.62
C GLY A 48 -3.44 -0.05 -12.21
N TRP A 49 -3.19 -1.07 -11.38
CA TRP A 49 -3.56 -1.03 -9.96
C TRP A 49 -2.85 0.11 -9.22
N THR A 50 -1.56 0.31 -9.44
CA THR A 50 -0.82 1.45 -8.87
C THR A 50 -1.40 2.81 -9.32
N LEU A 51 -1.83 2.95 -10.57
CA LEU A 51 -2.48 4.20 -11.02
C LEU A 51 -3.81 4.45 -10.31
N ILE A 52 -4.62 3.40 -10.08
CA ILE A 52 -5.88 3.51 -9.34
C ILE A 52 -5.62 3.95 -7.91
N THR A 53 -4.67 3.31 -7.21
CA THR A 53 -4.35 3.68 -5.82
C THR A 53 -3.81 5.10 -5.71
N ILE A 54 -2.94 5.52 -6.63
CA ILE A 54 -2.45 6.91 -6.69
C ILE A 54 -3.61 7.88 -6.92
N ALA A 55 -4.55 7.57 -7.83
CA ALA A 55 -5.70 8.45 -8.10
C ALA A 55 -6.60 8.63 -6.87
N VAL A 56 -6.83 7.57 -6.09
CA VAL A 56 -7.58 7.65 -4.83
C VAL A 56 -6.86 8.53 -3.81
N LEU A 57 -5.54 8.40 -3.70
CA LEU A 57 -4.75 9.23 -2.78
C LEU A 57 -4.76 10.71 -3.16
N LEU A 58 -4.68 11.02 -4.46
CA LEU A 58 -4.84 12.40 -4.95
C LEU A 58 -6.25 12.94 -4.69
N TYR A 59 -7.27 12.09 -4.75
CA TYR A 59 -8.63 12.46 -4.35
C TYR A 59 -8.72 12.76 -2.85
N VAL A 60 -8.10 11.95 -1.99
CA VAL A 60 -8.02 12.20 -0.53
C VAL A 60 -7.34 13.55 -0.25
N GLU A 61 -6.22 13.85 -0.91
CA GLU A 61 -5.53 15.15 -0.81
C GLU A 61 -6.45 16.32 -1.17
N LEU A 62 -7.14 16.22 -2.31
CA LEU A 62 -8.08 17.24 -2.77
C LEU A 62 -9.24 17.47 -1.79
N GLU A 63 -9.89 16.40 -1.33
CA GLU A 63 -11.03 16.48 -0.41
C GLU A 63 -10.66 17.04 0.97
N ARG A 64 -9.43 16.79 1.42
CA ARG A 64 -8.94 17.26 2.74
C ARG A 64 -8.18 18.58 2.67
N GLY A 65 -7.94 19.13 1.48
CA GLY A 65 -7.14 20.35 1.31
C GLY A 65 -5.70 20.17 1.77
N ILE A 66 -5.19 18.93 1.69
CA ILE A 66 -3.82 18.56 2.06
C ILE A 66 -3.02 18.39 0.77
N SER A 67 -1.76 18.80 0.80
CA SER A 67 -0.83 18.57 -0.30
C SER A 67 0.19 17.53 0.10
N GLY A 68 0.72 16.77 -0.84
CA GLY A 68 1.68 15.73 -0.51
C GLY A 68 2.49 15.20 -1.67
N ILE A 69 3.34 14.23 -1.34
CA ILE A 69 4.05 13.41 -2.31
C ILE A 69 3.56 11.97 -2.11
N VAL A 70 2.96 11.42 -3.16
CA VAL A 70 2.61 10.00 -3.25
C VAL A 70 3.68 9.29 -4.06
N THR A 71 4.32 8.28 -3.47
CA THR A 71 5.33 7.44 -4.13
C THR A 71 5.11 5.99 -3.77
N GLY A 72 5.48 5.05 -4.63
CA GLY A 72 5.32 3.64 -4.32
C GLY A 72 5.70 2.72 -5.45
N GLN A 73 5.75 1.44 -5.13
CA GLN A 73 6.01 0.37 -6.09
C GLN A 73 5.00 -0.76 -5.86
N GLY A 74 3.99 -0.84 -6.74
CA GLY A 74 2.97 -1.88 -6.64
C GLY A 74 2.03 -1.65 -5.46
N ASP A 75 2.08 -2.56 -4.50
CA ASP A 75 1.31 -2.56 -3.25
C ASP A 75 1.95 -1.72 -2.13
N ASN A 76 3.27 -1.51 -2.18
CA ASN A 76 3.97 -0.65 -1.23
C ASN A 76 3.88 0.83 -1.64
N GLN A 77 2.89 1.52 -1.10
CA GLN A 77 2.67 2.96 -1.31
C GLN A 77 3.07 3.75 -0.06
N ILE A 78 3.58 4.96 -0.28
CA ILE A 78 3.95 5.90 0.77
C ILE A 78 3.45 7.28 0.42
N ILE A 79 3.04 7.99 1.46
CA ILE A 79 2.49 9.32 1.40
C ILE A 79 3.29 10.20 2.35
N ILE A 80 3.79 11.31 1.82
CA ILE A 80 4.33 12.42 2.62
C ILE A 80 3.29 13.53 2.57
N ALA A 81 2.54 13.73 3.65
CA ALA A 81 1.49 14.74 3.72
C ALA A 81 2.01 16.04 4.37
N TYR A 82 1.69 17.17 3.74
CA TYR A 82 1.99 18.51 4.21
C TYR A 82 0.70 19.21 4.64
N PHE A 83 0.64 19.52 5.94
CA PHE A 83 -0.50 20.20 6.54
C PHE A 83 -0.31 21.72 6.45
N PRO A 84 -1.27 22.46 5.88
CA PRO A 84 -1.11 23.89 5.67
C PRO A 84 -1.14 24.65 7.00
N ILE A 85 -0.36 25.75 7.06
CA ILE A 85 -0.34 26.67 8.19
C ILE A 85 -1.19 27.88 7.82
N PRO A 86 -2.14 28.30 8.67
CA PRO A 86 -2.96 29.48 8.39
C PRO A 86 -2.12 30.76 8.26
N ASP A 87 -2.45 31.63 7.30
CA ASP A 87 -1.71 32.86 6.97
C ASP A 87 -1.54 33.87 8.12
N HIS A 88 -2.34 33.74 9.18
CA HIS A 88 -2.26 34.62 10.35
C HIS A 88 -1.16 34.23 11.35
N TYR A 89 -0.58 33.04 11.21
CA TYR A 89 0.62 32.63 11.95
C TYR A 89 1.87 33.00 11.17
N GLN A 90 2.89 33.53 11.86
CA GLN A 90 4.13 33.94 11.22
C GLN A 90 5.14 32.79 11.12
N THR A 91 5.07 31.82 12.04
CA THR A 91 5.97 30.66 12.08
C THR A 91 5.22 29.36 12.38
N ILE A 92 5.85 28.23 12.07
CA ILE A 92 5.32 26.89 12.38
C ILE A 92 5.25 26.69 13.91
N ASP A 93 6.29 27.12 14.62
CA ASP A 93 6.38 26.96 16.07
C ASP A 93 5.25 27.72 16.78
N GLU A 94 4.94 28.94 16.32
CA GLU A 94 3.81 29.72 16.84
C GLU A 94 2.47 28.99 16.63
N TYR A 95 2.27 28.38 15.47
CA TYR A 95 1.04 27.62 15.20
C TYR A 95 0.96 26.35 16.06
N LEU A 96 2.06 25.60 16.18
CA LEU A 96 2.13 24.38 16.99
C LEU A 96 1.89 24.64 18.47
N GLU A 97 2.38 25.77 19.00
CA GLU A 97 2.18 26.15 20.40
C GLU A 97 0.75 26.60 20.69
N ASN A 98 0.12 27.33 19.77
CA ASN A 98 -1.20 27.93 19.98
C ASN A 98 -2.36 26.98 19.63
N GLU A 99 -2.20 26.12 18.63
CA GLU A 99 -3.29 25.30 18.06
C GLU A 99 -2.92 23.80 17.90
N PRO A 100 -2.30 23.14 18.90
CA PRO A 100 -1.83 21.76 18.76
C PRO A 100 -2.97 20.77 18.49
N GLU A 101 -4.14 20.97 19.09
CA GLU A 101 -5.31 20.10 18.91
C GLU A 101 -5.90 20.22 17.51
N THR A 102 -5.86 21.42 16.90
CA THR A 102 -6.32 21.64 15.53
C THR A 102 -5.47 20.86 14.53
N ILE A 103 -4.15 20.87 14.70
CA ILE A 103 -3.21 20.11 13.87
C ILE A 103 -3.43 18.62 14.04
N LYS A 104 -3.48 18.15 15.29
CA LYS A 104 -3.72 16.74 15.62
C LYS A 104 -5.03 16.24 14.99
N THR A 105 -6.10 17.01 15.13
CA THR A 105 -7.40 16.69 14.53
C THR A 105 -7.32 16.62 13.01
N SER A 106 -6.57 17.51 12.36
CA SER A 106 -6.35 17.49 10.91
C SER A 106 -5.63 16.21 10.46
N VAL A 107 -4.59 15.81 11.19
CA VAL A 107 -3.83 14.58 10.94
C VAL A 107 -4.71 13.34 11.13
N GLU A 108 -5.46 13.25 12.23
CA GLU A 108 -6.36 12.14 12.52
C GLU A 108 -7.45 12.01 11.44
N ASN A 109 -8.10 13.13 11.07
CA ASN A 109 -9.09 13.15 10.01
C ASN A 109 -8.53 12.69 8.65
N TYR A 110 -7.28 13.04 8.34
CA TYR A 110 -6.62 12.59 7.12
C TYR A 110 -6.37 11.08 7.14
N ILE A 111 -5.77 10.57 8.23
CA ILE A 111 -5.46 9.15 8.41
C ILE A 111 -6.75 8.30 8.36
N ASP A 112 -7.82 8.76 9.01
CA ASP A 112 -9.09 8.04 9.07
C ASP A 112 -9.86 8.06 7.74
N PHE A 113 -9.62 9.07 6.90
CA PHE A 113 -10.32 9.21 5.62
C PHE A 113 -9.73 8.32 4.52
N ILE A 114 -8.42 8.09 4.52
CA ILE A 114 -7.76 7.23 3.53
C ILE A 114 -8.46 5.85 3.40
N PRO A 115 -8.66 5.06 4.47
CA PRO A 115 -9.33 3.76 4.34
C PRO A 115 -10.79 3.88 3.92
N GLN A 116 -11.47 4.99 4.22
CA GLN A 116 -12.85 5.22 3.75
C GLN A 116 -12.88 5.39 2.23
N ALA A 117 -12.01 6.24 1.68
CA ALA A 117 -11.92 6.46 0.25
C ALA A 117 -11.55 5.19 -0.54
N PHE A 118 -10.66 4.34 0.01
CA PHE A 118 -10.36 3.04 -0.60
C PHE A 118 -11.56 2.08 -0.55
N ARG A 119 -12.32 2.05 0.56
CA ARG A 119 -13.52 1.20 0.69
C ARG A 119 -14.60 1.57 -0.32
N GLU A 120 -14.74 2.85 -0.66
CA GLU A 120 -15.72 3.31 -1.67
C GLU A 120 -15.48 2.71 -3.06
N ILE A 121 -14.24 2.36 -3.39
CA ILE A 121 -13.90 1.67 -4.65
C ILE A 121 -13.76 0.15 -4.51
N GLY A 122 -14.14 -0.40 -3.35
CA GLY A 122 -14.07 -1.84 -3.07
C GLY A 122 -12.67 -2.36 -2.75
N LEU A 123 -11.73 -1.48 -2.37
CA LEU A 123 -10.41 -1.87 -1.88
C LEU A 123 -10.34 -1.75 -0.36
N GLU A 124 -9.82 -2.77 0.29
CA GLU A 124 -9.63 -2.77 1.74
C GLU A 124 -8.14 -2.59 2.07
N LEU A 125 -7.82 -1.56 2.85
CA LEU A 125 -6.49 -1.37 3.40
C LEU A 125 -6.31 -2.23 4.63
N LYS A 126 -5.17 -2.90 4.72
CA LYS A 126 -4.79 -3.66 5.92
C LYS A 126 -4.15 -2.73 6.92
N ALA A 127 -4.79 -2.55 8.07
CA ALA A 127 -4.30 -1.69 9.13
C ALA A 127 -2.97 -2.20 9.70
N GLU A 128 -2.79 -3.52 9.77
CA GLU A 128 -1.55 -4.17 10.24
C GLU A 128 -0.34 -3.95 9.33
N GLU A 129 -0.53 -3.59 8.07
CA GLU A 129 0.53 -3.28 7.10
C GLU A 129 0.69 -1.77 6.87
N THR A 130 -0.14 -0.94 7.49
CA THR A 130 -0.14 0.52 7.34
C THR A 130 0.34 1.18 8.61
N TYR A 131 1.30 2.10 8.51
CA TYR A 131 1.77 2.88 9.65
C TYR A 131 1.94 4.36 9.27
N ALA A 132 1.88 5.24 10.27
CA ALA A 132 2.16 6.66 10.12
C ALA A 132 3.28 7.05 11.10
N SER A 133 4.17 7.94 10.66
CA SER A 133 5.27 8.46 11.47
C SER A 133 5.66 9.85 11.00
N LEU A 134 6.14 10.68 11.94
CA LEU A 134 6.69 12.02 11.66
C LEU A 134 8.19 11.99 11.37
N GLU A 135 8.88 10.93 11.82
CA GLU A 135 10.35 10.86 11.80
C GLU A 135 10.88 9.76 10.91
N ILE A 136 10.12 8.67 10.75
CA ILE A 136 10.57 7.46 10.06
C ILE A 136 9.78 7.25 8.77
N PHE A 137 10.50 7.11 7.68
CA PHE A 137 9.96 6.79 6.36
C PHE A 137 10.68 5.56 5.82
N ALA A 138 9.95 4.53 5.36
CA ALA A 138 10.53 3.31 4.82
C ALA A 138 10.08 3.08 3.37
N TYR A 139 11.03 2.99 2.43
CA TYR A 139 10.78 2.76 1.01
C TYR A 139 11.72 1.70 0.46
N GLY A 140 11.18 0.65 -0.16
CA GLY A 140 12.01 -0.32 -0.88
C GLY A 140 13.09 -1.03 -0.02
N LYS A 141 12.82 -1.20 1.29
CA LYS A 141 13.73 -1.71 2.35
C LYS A 141 14.71 -0.68 2.91
N ASP A 142 14.81 0.50 2.34
CA ASP A 142 15.56 1.61 2.93
C ASP A 142 14.73 2.24 4.04
N ILE A 143 15.40 2.54 5.17
CA ILE A 143 14.80 3.28 6.29
C ILE A 143 15.47 4.65 6.32
N ILE A 144 14.65 5.69 6.26
CA ILE A 144 15.06 7.09 6.43
C ILE A 144 14.54 7.55 7.78
N SER A 145 15.43 8.03 8.63
CA SER A 145 15.08 8.62 9.93
C SER A 145 15.55 10.07 9.94
N GLN A 146 14.63 11.00 10.21
CA GLN A 146 14.93 12.44 10.28
C GLN A 146 15.72 12.96 9.05
N GLY A 147 15.41 12.44 7.86
CA GLY A 147 16.06 12.80 6.60
C GLY A 147 17.40 12.10 6.33
N ALA A 148 17.90 11.24 7.22
CA ALA A 148 19.11 10.47 7.02
C ALA A 148 18.83 9.00 6.69
N PHE A 149 19.55 8.44 5.70
CA PHE A 149 19.51 7.01 5.39
C PHE A 149 20.14 6.20 6.54
N MET A 150 19.39 5.25 7.07
CA MET A 150 19.85 4.36 8.12
C MET A 150 20.57 3.15 7.51
N PRO A 151 21.79 2.82 7.96
CA PRO A 151 22.49 1.65 7.47
C PRO A 151 21.78 0.37 7.92
N THR A 152 21.48 -0.52 6.98
CA THR A 152 20.90 -1.85 7.25
C THR A 152 21.97 -2.92 7.50
N THR A 153 23.17 -2.52 7.90
CA THR A 153 24.29 -3.44 8.12
C THR A 153 23.99 -4.36 9.30
N TYR A 154 23.96 -5.66 9.05
CA TYR A 154 23.93 -6.66 10.11
C TYR A 154 25.26 -6.61 10.88
N ILE A 155 25.21 -6.26 12.16
CA ILE A 155 26.34 -6.46 13.07
C ILE A 155 26.40 -7.97 13.32
N ASN A 156 27.42 -8.63 12.75
CA ASN A 156 27.76 -10.02 13.04
C ASN A 156 28.49 -10.14 14.38
#